data_AF-A0A1I0YP20-F1
#
_entry.id   AF-A0A1I0YP20-F1
#
_cell.length_a   1.000
_cell.length_b   1.000
_cell.length_c   1.000
_cell.angle_alpha   90.00
_cell.angle_beta   90.00
_cell.angle_gamma   90.00
#
_symmetry.space_group_name_H-M   'P 1'
#
loop_
_entity.id
_entity.type
_entity.pdbx_description
1 polymer ?
#
loop_
_entity_poly.entity_id
_entity_poly.type
_entity_poly.pdbx_seq_one_letter_code
_entity_poly.pdbx_strand_id
1 'polypeptide(L)' 'MPEKINVLQFPIGNTKGGVTHYALNNWKFIDKSKFHFDFATMSHYLSIEQEIKATGAGVYHITEYA' A
#
# COMPACT_ATOMS: atom_id res chain seq x y z
N MET A 1 -9.92 1.95 23.17
CA MET A 1 -10.12 2.50 21.81
C MET A 1 -10.53 1.34 20.92
N PRO A 2 -11.47 1.49 19.98
CA PRO A 2 -11.80 0.40 19.06
C PRO A 2 -10.55 0.00 18.25
N GLU A 3 -10.43 -1.29 17.97
CA GLU A 3 -9.32 -1.85 17.18
C GLU A 3 -9.37 -1.33 15.73
N LYS A 4 -8.20 -1.03 15.15
CA LYS A 4 -8.13 -0.57 13.76
C LYS A 4 -8.37 -1.73 12.79
N ILE A 5 -8.99 -1.43 11.66
CA ILE A 5 -9.14 -2.35 10.54
C ILE A 5 -7.84 -2.35 9.73
N ASN A 6 -7.19 -3.51 9.67
CA ASN A 6 -5.99 -3.71 8.85
C ASN A 6 -6.39 -4.16 7.44
N VAL A 7 -5.83 -3.50 6.42
CA VAL A 7 -6.14 -3.75 5.01
C VAL A 7 -4.85 -3.93 4.23
N LEU A 8 -4.73 -5.05 3.51
CA LEU A 8 -3.63 -5.30 2.58
C LEU A 8 -4.05 -4.99 1.14
N GLN A 9 -3.39 -4.01 0.52
CA GLN A 9 -3.65 -3.54 -0.84
C GLN A 9 -2.69 -4.20 -1.84
N PHE A 10 -3.22 -4.98 -2.78
CA PHE A 10 -2.46 -5.63 -3.85
C PHE A 10 -2.30 -4.84 -5.18
N PRO A 11 -3.12 -3.84 -5.52
CA PRO A 11 -3.17 -3.37 -6.90
C PRO A 11 -2.08 -2.32 -7.23
N ILE A 12 -1.04 -2.21 -6.40
CA ILE A 12 0.05 -1.26 -6.61
C ILE A 12 1.17 -1.88 -7.43
N GLY A 13 1.70 -1.09 -8.37
CA GLY A 13 2.90 -1.44 -9.10
C GLY A 13 3.63 -0.19 -9.54
N ASN A 14 4.87 -0.34 -9.99
CA ASN A 14 5.68 0.76 -10.47
C ASN A 14 5.31 1.17 -11.91
N THR A 15 4.05 1.56 -12.04
CA THR A 15 3.44 2.07 -13.27
C THR A 15 2.69 3.35 -12.90
N LYS A 16 2.52 4.26 -13.87
CA LYS A 16 1.63 5.44 -13.71
C LYS A 16 0.16 5.06 -13.94
N GLY A 17 -0.22 3.83 -13.62
CA GLY A 17 -1.56 3.29 -13.86
C GLY A 17 -2.61 3.90 -12.93
N GLY A 18 -3.82 4.10 -13.45
CA GLY A 18 -4.93 4.66 -12.67
C GLY A 18 -5.27 3.84 -11.42
N VAL A 19 -5.09 2.52 -11.46
CA VAL A 19 -5.36 1.63 -10.32
C VAL A 19 -4.37 1.86 -9.17
N THR A 20 -3.06 1.97 -9.48
CA THR A 20 -2.05 2.33 -8.48
C THR A 20 -2.39 3.67 -7.84
N HIS A 21 -2.69 4.69 -8.64
CA HIS A 21 -3.06 6.01 -8.13
C HIS A 21 -4.31 5.99 -7.25
N TYR A 22 -5.33 5.21 -7.62
CA TYR A 22 -6.54 5.04 -6.82
C TYR A 22 -6.24 4.44 -5.44
N ALA A 23 -5.48 3.34 -5.40
CA ALA A 23 -5.12 2.69 -4.14
C ALA A 23 -4.29 3.62 -3.23
N LEU A 24 -3.36 4.37 -3.80
CA LEU A 24 -2.55 5.35 -3.07
C LEU A 24 -3.34 6.55 -2.57
N ASN A 25 -4.30 7.04 -3.36
CA ASN A 25 -5.19 8.10 -2.91
C ASN A 25 -6.05 7.63 -1.72
N ASN A 26 -6.57 6.41 -1.77
CA ASN A 26 -7.29 5.84 -0.63
C ASN A 26 -6.39 5.81 0.61
N TRP A 27 -5.20 5.23 0.52
CA TRP A 27 -4.24 5.22 1.63
C TRP A 27 -3.88 6.62 2.15
N LYS A 28 -3.68 7.59 1.25
CA LYS A 28 -3.29 8.96 1.61
C LYS A 28 -4.36 9.68 2.42
N PHE A 29 -5.63 9.47 2.07
CA PHE A 29 -6.76 10.23 2.62
C PHE A 29 -7.69 9.42 3.54
N ILE A 30 -7.44 8.13 3.76
CA ILE A 30 -8.24 7.30 4.68
C ILE A 30 -8.16 7.83 6.11
N ASP A 31 -9.21 7.58 6.89
CA ASP A 31 -9.22 7.83 8.32
C ASP A 31 -8.24 6.87 9.05
N LYS A 32 -7.01 7.33 9.26
CA LYS A 32 -5.91 6.59 9.93
C LYS A 32 -6.18 6.29 11.41
N SER A 33 -7.23 6.87 12.01
CA SER A 33 -7.68 6.49 13.35
C SER A 33 -8.44 5.15 13.33
N LYS A 34 -9.04 4.79 12.18
CA LYS A 34 -9.84 3.57 11.99
C LYS A 34 -9.15 2.52 11.13
N PHE A 35 -8.33 2.93 10.17
CA PHE A 35 -7.73 2.04 9.19
C PHE A 35 -6.21 2.09 9.23
N HIS A 36 -5.59 0.93 9.02
CA HIS A 36 -4.18 0.77 8.75
C HIS A 36 -4.01 -0.01 7.45
N PHE A 37 -3.22 0.54 6.53
CA PHE A 37 -3.08 0.04 5.17
C PHE A 37 -1.63 -0.37 4.94
N ASP A 38 -1.45 -1.62 4.55
CA ASP A 38 -0.20 -2.17 4.03
C ASP A 38 -0.36 -2.50 2.55
N PHE A 39 0.75 -2.76 1.88
CA PHE A 39 0.76 -3.01 0.45
C PHE A 39 1.54 -4.25 0.07
N ALA A 40 1.04 -4.97 -0.94
CA ALA A 40 1.75 -6.04 -1.63
C ALA A 40 1.89 -5.68 -3.11
N THR A 41 3.05 -5.95 -3.69
CA THR A 41 3.33 -5.68 -5.11
C THR A 41 4.17 -6.79 -5.73
N MET A 42 3.94 -7.05 -7.01
CA MET A 42 4.80 -7.92 -7.84
C MET A 42 5.93 -7.14 -8.52
N SER A 43 5.97 -5.81 -8.38
CA SER A 43 7.05 -5.01 -8.96
C SER A 43 8.34 -5.24 -8.17
N HIS A 44 9.49 -5.39 -8.83
CA HIS A 44 10.78 -5.53 -8.13
C HIS A 44 11.19 -4.27 -7.35
N TYR A 45 10.66 -3.12 -7.74
CA TYR A 45 10.87 -1.85 -7.05
C TYR A 45 9.58 -1.03 -7.10
N LEU A 46 9.41 -0.11 -6.15
CA LEU A 46 8.34 0.86 -6.14
C LEU A 46 8.90 2.24 -5.77
N SER A 47 8.79 3.22 -6.66
CA SER A 47 9.40 4.55 -6.46
C SER A 47 8.93 5.29 -5.20
N ILE A 48 7.71 4.99 -4.73
CA ILE A 48 7.08 5.61 -3.57
C ILE A 48 7.25 4.81 -2.28
N GLU A 49 7.98 3.69 -2.31
CA GLU A 49 8.05 2.74 -1.20
C GLU A 49 8.54 3.38 0.10
N GLN A 50 9.54 4.26 0.01
CA GLN A 50 10.06 4.97 1.18
C GLN A 50 9.04 5.94 1.75
N GLU A 51 8.21 6.58 0.91
CA GLU A 51 7.11 7.44 1.37
C GLU A 51 6.06 6.62 2.12
N ILE A 52 5.72 5.44 1.61
CA ILE A 52 4.80 4.52 2.30
C ILE A 52 5.38 4.11 3.65
N LYS A 53 6.62 3.61 3.69
CA LYS A 53 7.28 3.13 4.91
C LYS A 53 7.45 4.23 5.96
N ALA A 54 7.70 5.47 5.55
CA ALA A 54 7.79 6.62 6.46
C ALA A 54 6.49 6.89 7.24
N THR A 55 5.34 6.40 6.76
CA THR A 55 4.06 6.48 7.49
C THR A 55 3.83 5.34 8.48
N GLY A 56 4.78 4.40 8.58
CA GLY A 56 4.65 3.18 9.36
C GLY A 56 3.88 2.05 8.67
N ALA A 57 3.59 2.19 7.37
CA ALA A 57 2.96 1.15 6.56
C ALA A 57 4.00 0.19 5.96
N GLY A 58 3.62 -1.09 5.82
CA GLY A 58 4.40 -2.14 5.18
C GLY A 58 4.28 -2.14 3.66
N VAL A 59 5.38 -2.54 3.00
CA VAL A 59 5.41 -2.86 1.56
C VAL A 59 6.08 -4.21 1.38
N TYR A 60 5.34 -5.16 0.81
CA TYR A 60 5.76 -6.54 0.60
C TYR A 60 5.93 -6.81 -0.90
N HIS A 61 7.12 -7.24 -1.29
CA HIS A 61 7.42 -7.64 -2.66
C HIS A 61 7.20 -9.14 -2.80
N ILE A 62 6.22 -9.51 -3.63
CA ILE A 62 5.93 -10.91 -3.95
C ILE A 62 6.75 -11.23 -5.20
N THR A 63 7.84 -11.99 -5.02
CA THR A 63 8.81 -12.29 -6.08
C THR A 63 8.58 -13.64 -6.76
N GLU A 64 7.82 -14.53 -6.13
CA GLU A 64 7.55 -15.88 -6.62
C GLU A 64 6.05 -16.17 -6.56
N TYR A 65 5.51 -16.68 -7.67
CA TYR A 65 4.18 -17.25 -7.76
C TYR A 65 4.30 -18.61 -8.46
N ALA A 66 3.52 -19.59 -7.98
CA ALA A 66 3.49 -20.94 -8.51
C ALA A 66 2.82 -21.01 -9.90
#